data_AF-A0A9N8D604-F1
#
_entry.id   AF-A0A9N8D604-F1
#
_cell.length_a   1.000
_cell.length_b   1.000
_cell.length_c   1.000
_cell.angle_alpha   90.00
_cell.angle_beta   90.00
_cell.angle_gamma   90.00
#
_symmetry.space_group_name_H-M   'P 1'
#
loop_
_entity.id
_entity.type
_entity.pdbx_description
1 polymer ?
#
loop_
_entity_poly.entity_id
_entity_poly.type
_entity_poly.pdbx_seq_one_letter_code
_entity_poly.pdbx_strand_id
1 'polypeptide(L)'
;MTDLLKSVLFLNIIVLDGTQGVKKAVKEKIDKTNMPQPIKDAAKKIGAKAASKLATPTTIATKMSQEMPKKMPLEMAEKGMTVTAEAVFQEGPYVVIQLQVQKLNSVLMAEVKALEDKETDWTWLIRLLTWFLSLLGATHQKTLEEEYLPRIVQAKMEPMMNEMLKVRLEEEMKMEATTQVLGEEKQARYFFQKLKEIRKDAKKGK
;
A
#
# COMPACT_ATOMS: atom_id res chain seq x y z
N MET A 1 22.43 -10.56 19.66
CA MET A 1 21.31 -9.91 18.95
C MET A 1 21.61 -10.06 17.48
N THR A 2 21.02 -11.07 16.83
CA THR A 2 21.02 -11.17 15.38
C THR A 2 20.18 -10.02 14.85
N ASP A 3 20.80 -9.07 14.14
CA ASP A 3 20.06 -8.12 13.32
C ASP A 3 19.28 -8.95 12.30
N LEU A 4 18.02 -9.26 12.62
CA LEU A 4 17.05 -9.77 11.67
C LEU A 4 17.17 -8.87 10.44
N LEU A 5 17.55 -9.46 9.30
CA LEU A 5 17.68 -8.77 8.03
C LEU A 5 16.43 -7.92 7.83
N LYS A 6 16.60 -6.61 8.04
CA LYS A 6 15.53 -5.62 7.91
C LYS A 6 15.17 -5.59 6.44
N SER A 7 14.14 -6.33 6.05
CA SER A 7 13.65 -6.30 4.68
C SER A 7 13.03 -4.93 4.42
N VAL A 8 13.73 -4.15 3.58
CA VAL A 8 13.27 -2.83 3.14
C VAL A 8 12.64 -2.96 1.75
N LEU A 9 11.45 -2.40 1.62
CA LEU A 9 10.68 -2.32 0.38
C LEU A 9 10.31 -0.86 0.13
N PHE A 10 10.22 -0.49 -1.14
CA PHE A 10 9.85 0.85 -1.57
C PHE A 10 8.61 0.79 -2.44
N LEU A 11 7.59 1.54 -2.04
CA LEU A 11 6.33 1.68 -2.74
C LEU A 11 6.40 2.95 -3.56
N ASN A 12 6.54 2.78 -4.87
CA ASN A 12 6.57 3.86 -5.83
C ASN A 12 5.15 4.06 -6.36
N ILE A 13 4.56 5.22 -6.10
CA ILE A 13 3.18 5.53 -6.47
C ILE A 13 3.17 6.80 -7.31
N ILE A 14 2.70 6.70 -8.55
CA ILE A 14 2.48 7.85 -9.44
C ILE A 14 0.99 8.03 -9.62
N VAL A 15 0.43 9.09 -9.05
CA VAL A 15 -0.99 9.42 -9.18
C VAL A 15 -1.24 10.01 -10.57
N LEU A 16 -2.13 9.40 -11.35
CA LEU A 16 -2.52 9.88 -12.68
C LEU A 16 -3.81 10.69 -12.60
N ASP A 17 -4.86 10.12 -12.00
CA ASP A 17 -6.11 10.80 -11.70
C ASP A 17 -6.77 10.20 -10.45
N GLY A 18 -7.22 11.02 -9.51
CA GLY A 18 -8.04 10.57 -8.38
C GLY A 18 -9.33 11.36 -8.22
N THR A 19 -9.75 12.04 -9.28
CA THR A 19 -10.94 12.89 -9.29
C THR A 19 -12.20 12.09 -8.94
N GLN A 20 -12.34 10.86 -9.46
CA GLN A 20 -13.49 10.00 -9.16
C GLN A 20 -13.50 9.57 -7.69
N GLY A 21 -12.37 9.12 -7.17
CA GLY A 21 -12.18 8.80 -5.76
C GLY A 21 -12.56 9.93 -4.82
N VAL A 22 -12.07 11.15 -5.09
CA VAL A 22 -12.39 12.33 -4.28
C VAL A 22 -13.87 12.68 -4.36
N LYS A 23 -14.49 12.62 -5.55
CA LYS A 23 -15.94 12.84 -5.69
C LYS A 23 -16.75 11.84 -4.87
N LYS A 24 -16.38 10.56 -4.90
CA LYS A 24 -17.03 9.50 -4.11
C LYS A 24 -16.90 9.78 -2.60
N ALA A 25 -15.68 10.02 -2.13
CA ALA A 25 -15.41 10.29 -0.72
C ALA A 25 -16.14 11.54 -0.19
N VAL A 26 -16.25 12.59 -1.00
CA VAL A 26 -16.99 13.81 -0.63
C VAL A 26 -18.50 13.53 -0.55
N LYS A 27 -19.06 12.80 -1.51
CA LYS A 27 -20.48 12.39 -1.46
C LYS A 27 -20.77 11.58 -0.20
N GLU A 28 -19.96 10.57 0.09
CA GLU A 28 -20.11 9.73 1.29
C GLU A 28 -20.02 10.52 2.60
N LYS A 29 -19.10 11.51 2.67
CA LYS A 29 -19.02 12.40 3.84
C LYS A 29 -20.27 13.26 4.00
N ILE A 30 -20.81 13.81 2.91
CA ILE A 30 -22.03 14.61 2.94
C ILE A 30 -23.23 13.74 3.31
N ASP A 31 -23.29 12.49 2.84
CA ASP A 31 -24.36 11.56 3.17
C ASP A 31 -24.47 11.27 4.68
N LYS A 32 -23.32 11.19 5.37
CA LYS A 32 -23.23 10.99 6.82
C LYS A 32 -23.63 12.21 7.65
N THR A 33 -23.78 13.39 7.05
CA THR A 33 -24.22 14.58 7.80
C THR A 33 -25.72 14.56 8.07
N ASN A 34 -26.18 15.12 9.19
CA ASN A 34 -27.61 15.18 9.53
C ASN A 34 -28.30 16.42 8.92
N MET A 35 -28.18 16.60 7.60
CA MET A 35 -28.82 17.71 6.88
C MET A 35 -30.12 17.27 6.18
N PRO A 36 -31.10 18.18 5.96
CA PRO A 36 -32.26 17.90 5.12
C PRO A 36 -31.86 17.49 3.69
N GLN A 37 -32.62 16.57 3.09
CA GLN A 37 -32.30 15.99 1.77
C GLN A 37 -32.05 17.01 0.65
N PRO A 38 -32.86 18.09 0.50
CA PRO A 38 -32.62 19.10 -0.54
C PRO A 38 -31.26 19.80 -0.39
N ILE A 39 -30.83 20.02 0.87
CA ILE A 39 -29.53 20.65 1.18
C ILE A 39 -28.39 19.66 0.91
N LYS A 40 -28.57 18.38 1.23
CA LYS A 40 -27.58 17.33 0.90
C LYS A 40 -27.32 17.25 -0.59
N ASP A 41 -28.37 17.28 -1.42
CA ASP A 41 -28.22 17.14 -2.87
C ASP A 41 -27.52 18.35 -3.49
N ALA A 42 -27.87 19.56 -3.05
CA ALA A 42 -27.17 20.78 -3.44
C ALA A 42 -25.69 20.75 -3.00
N ALA A 43 -25.43 20.39 -1.74
CA ALA A 43 -24.09 20.28 -1.18
C ALA A 43 -23.24 19.22 -1.91
N LYS A 44 -23.81 18.07 -2.27
CA LYS A 44 -23.13 17.04 -3.08
C LYS A 44 -22.72 17.57 -4.43
N LYS A 45 -23.61 18.29 -5.13
CA LYS A 45 -23.32 18.82 -6.47
C LYS A 45 -22.23 19.89 -6.44
N ILE A 46 -22.34 20.86 -5.52
CA ILE A 46 -21.38 21.95 -5.37
C ILE A 46 -20.06 21.43 -4.81
N GLY A 47 -20.12 20.65 -3.72
CA GLY A 47 -18.97 20.08 -3.04
C GLY A 47 -18.16 19.14 -3.94
N ALA A 48 -18.82 18.27 -4.71
CA ALA A 48 -18.12 17.38 -5.65
C ALA A 48 -17.40 18.18 -6.75
N LYS A 49 -18.00 19.27 -7.26
CA LYS A 49 -17.38 20.13 -8.27
C LYS A 49 -16.18 20.87 -7.70
N ALA A 50 -16.31 21.50 -6.53
CA ALA A 50 -15.21 22.20 -5.86
C ALA A 50 -14.07 21.24 -5.50
N ALA A 51 -14.40 20.09 -4.90
CA ALA A 51 -13.41 19.09 -4.51
C ALA A 51 -12.67 18.52 -5.72
N SER A 52 -13.34 18.27 -6.84
CA SER A 52 -12.69 17.79 -8.06
C SER A 52 -11.65 18.75 -8.62
N LYS A 53 -11.85 20.07 -8.48
CA LYS A 53 -10.86 21.08 -8.89
C LYS A 53 -9.62 21.11 -7.97
N LEU A 54 -9.79 20.75 -6.69
CA LEU A 54 -8.71 20.70 -5.71
C LEU A 54 -8.01 19.33 -5.69
N ALA A 55 -8.66 18.30 -6.22
CA ALA A 55 -8.18 16.92 -6.34
C ALA A 55 -7.14 16.76 -7.46
N THR A 56 -6.17 17.68 -7.52
CA THR A 56 -5.05 17.52 -8.46
C THR A 56 -4.21 16.31 -8.04
N PRO A 57 -3.55 15.62 -8.99
CA PRO A 57 -2.67 14.49 -8.69
C PRO A 57 -1.66 14.80 -7.59
N THR A 58 -1.07 16.00 -7.59
CA THR A 58 -0.14 16.46 -6.54
C THR A 58 -0.81 16.55 -5.17
N THR A 59 -2.01 17.13 -5.05
CA THR A 59 -2.71 17.21 -3.76
C THR A 59 -3.05 15.81 -3.21
N ILE A 60 -3.40 14.89 -4.10
CA ILE A 60 -3.68 13.49 -3.73
C ILE A 60 -2.41 12.80 -3.27
N ALA A 61 -1.31 12.92 -4.03
CA ALA A 61 0.00 12.42 -3.68
C ALA A 61 0.46 12.94 -2.30
N THR A 62 0.29 14.24 -2.00
CA THR A 62 0.58 14.81 -0.68
C THR A 62 -0.24 14.17 0.43
N LYS A 63 -1.53 13.91 0.20
CA LYS A 63 -2.35 13.25 1.21
C LYS A 63 -1.94 11.79 1.40
N MET A 64 -1.58 11.09 0.32
CA MET A 64 -1.11 9.70 0.39
C MET A 64 0.20 9.60 1.15
N SER A 65 1.17 10.50 0.89
CA SER A 65 2.45 10.53 1.60
C SER A 65 2.31 10.79 3.10
N GLN A 66 1.24 11.50 3.52
CA GLN A 66 0.96 11.75 4.93
C GLN A 66 0.17 10.63 5.61
N GLU A 67 -0.80 10.04 4.93
CA GLU A 67 -1.77 9.12 5.54
C GLU A 67 -1.39 7.65 5.40
N MET A 68 -0.77 7.24 4.28
CA MET A 68 -0.38 5.84 4.10
C MET A 68 0.66 5.39 5.14
N PRO A 69 1.72 6.15 5.45
CA PRO A 69 2.68 5.75 6.49
C PRO A 69 2.06 5.54 7.88
N LYS A 70 0.94 6.21 8.18
CA LYS A 70 0.22 6.05 9.45
C LYS A 70 -0.66 4.80 9.46
N LYS A 71 -1.31 4.50 8.34
CA LYS A 71 -2.30 3.41 8.24
C LYS A 71 -1.67 2.05 7.93
N MET A 72 -0.64 2.02 7.10
CA MET A 72 -0.03 0.75 6.67
C MET A 72 0.51 -0.09 7.83
N PRO A 73 1.18 0.48 8.86
CA PRO A 73 1.59 -0.30 10.02
C PRO A 73 0.43 -0.97 10.75
N LEU A 74 -0.71 -0.29 10.87
CA LEU A 74 -1.91 -0.83 11.55
C LEU A 74 -2.50 -2.00 10.76
N GLU A 75 -2.70 -1.81 9.46
CA GLU A 75 -3.27 -2.86 8.58
C GLU A 75 -2.34 -4.07 8.43
N MET A 76 -1.03 -3.85 8.42
CA MET A 76 -0.06 -4.93 8.39
C MET A 76 0.00 -5.67 9.73
N ALA A 77 -0.20 -4.97 10.85
CA ALA A 77 -0.29 -5.59 12.18
C ALA A 77 -1.50 -6.53 12.29
N GLU A 78 -2.65 -6.13 11.73
CA GLU A 78 -3.83 -7.00 11.61
C GLU A 78 -3.53 -8.27 10.82
N LYS A 79 -2.58 -8.23 9.88
CA LYS A 79 -2.09 -9.37 9.09
C LYS A 79 -0.88 -10.08 9.71
N GLY A 80 -0.60 -9.84 11.00
CA GLY A 80 0.49 -10.50 11.72
C GLY A 80 1.89 -9.96 11.38
N MET A 81 2.01 -8.77 10.80
CA MET A 81 3.28 -8.13 10.46
C MET A 81 3.49 -6.84 11.24
N THR A 82 4.62 -6.73 11.93
CA THR A 82 5.07 -5.44 12.46
C THR A 82 5.95 -4.77 11.42
N VAL A 83 5.49 -3.64 10.88
CA VAL A 83 6.23 -2.85 9.89
C VAL A 83 6.32 -1.39 10.32
N THR A 84 7.38 -0.72 9.91
CA THR A 84 7.43 0.75 9.87
C THR A 84 7.25 1.23 8.45
N ALA A 85 6.56 2.35 8.28
CA ALA A 85 6.35 2.97 6.99
C ALA A 85 6.69 4.46 7.08
N GLU A 86 7.38 4.99 6.08
CA GLU A 86 7.79 6.41 6.02
C GLU A 86 7.72 6.91 4.57
N ALA A 87 7.19 8.11 4.36
CA ALA A 87 7.29 8.77 3.05
C ALA A 87 8.67 9.40 2.89
N VAL A 88 9.54 8.74 2.12
CA VAL A 88 10.95 9.14 1.95
C VAL A 88 11.15 10.11 0.79
N PHE A 89 10.17 10.22 -0.11
CA PHE A 89 10.23 11.16 -1.22
C PHE A 89 8.83 11.57 -1.71
N GLN A 90 8.70 12.83 -2.11
CA GLN A 90 7.55 13.34 -2.84
C GLN A 90 7.97 14.45 -3.81
N GLU A 91 7.62 14.32 -5.09
CA GLU A 91 7.74 15.39 -6.09
C GLU A 91 6.53 15.35 -7.03
N GLY A 92 5.68 16.39 -6.95
CA GLY A 92 4.45 16.46 -7.76
C GLY A 92 3.51 15.28 -7.50
N PRO A 93 3.10 14.52 -8.54
CA PRO A 93 2.22 13.36 -8.40
C PRO A 93 2.93 12.08 -7.93
N TYR A 94 4.25 12.10 -7.75
CA TYR A 94 5.05 10.93 -7.43
C TYR A 94 5.41 10.89 -5.96
N VAL A 95 5.13 9.75 -5.33
CA VAL A 95 5.40 9.46 -3.92
C VAL A 95 6.22 8.18 -3.83
N VAL A 96 7.19 8.17 -2.93
CA VAL A 96 7.90 6.94 -2.51
C VAL A 96 7.71 6.74 -1.02
N ILE A 97 7.18 5.58 -0.65
CA ILE A 97 7.02 5.16 0.75
C ILE A 97 7.98 4.00 0.98
N GLN A 98 8.88 4.14 1.95
CA GLN A 98 9.70 3.06 2.45
C GLN A 98 8.91 2.27 3.47
N LEU A 99 8.79 0.96 3.27
CA LEU A 99 8.34 0.01 4.28
C LEU A 99 9.51 -0.83 4.77
N GLN A 100 9.58 -1.03 6.07
CA GLN A 100 10.57 -1.88 6.70
C GLN A 100 9.86 -2.89 7.60
N VAL A 101 10.05 -4.17 7.28
CA VAL A 101 9.52 -5.26 8.09
C VAL A 101 10.39 -5.44 9.32
N GLN A 102 9.79 -5.34 10.50
CA GLN A 102 10.48 -5.51 11.78
C GLN A 102 10.28 -6.91 12.33
N LYS A 103 9.05 -7.44 12.26
CA LYS A 103 8.70 -8.74 12.82
C LYS A 103 7.56 -9.39 12.04
N LEU A 104 7.63 -10.71 11.93
CA LEU A 104 6.58 -11.55 11.37
C LEU A 104 6.05 -12.45 12.48
N ASN A 105 4.73 -12.48 12.69
CA ASN A 105 4.06 -13.40 13.58
C ASN A 105 3.35 -14.48 12.75
N SER A 106 4.00 -15.63 12.62
CA SER A 106 3.52 -16.78 11.84
C SER A 106 2.19 -17.35 12.34
N VAL A 107 1.93 -17.29 13.66
CA VAL A 107 0.69 -17.78 14.27
C VAL A 107 -0.48 -16.89 13.87
N LEU A 108 -0.34 -15.56 14.01
CA LEU A 108 -1.39 -14.63 13.60
C LEU A 108 -1.66 -14.70 12.09
N MET A 109 -0.62 -14.87 11.27
CA MET A 109 -0.82 -15.09 9.83
C MET A 109 -1.65 -16.34 9.52
N ALA A 110 -1.48 -17.41 10.31
CA ALA A 110 -2.27 -18.62 10.18
C ALA A 110 -3.72 -18.45 10.69
N GLU A 111 -3.94 -17.66 11.73
CA GLU A 111 -5.26 -17.37 12.30
C GLU A 111 -6.10 -16.42 11.45
N VAL A 112 -5.51 -15.33 10.93
CA VAL A 112 -6.17 -14.38 10.02
C VAL A 112 -6.73 -15.11 8.79
N LYS A 113 -6.02 -16.15 8.33
CA LYS A 113 -6.44 -17.05 7.25
C LYS A 113 -7.64 -17.92 7.59
N ALA A 114 -7.86 -18.29 8.85
CA ALA A 114 -9.04 -19.07 9.24
C ALA A 114 -10.32 -18.22 9.21
N LEU A 115 -10.19 -16.89 9.20
CA LEU A 115 -11.28 -15.93 9.26
C LEU A 115 -11.57 -15.27 7.90
N GLU A 116 -10.56 -15.05 7.05
CA GLU A 116 -10.73 -14.49 5.71
C GLU A 116 -11.12 -15.59 4.68
N ASP A 117 -12.38 -16.01 4.71
CA ASP A 117 -12.94 -17.05 3.80
C ASP A 117 -13.24 -16.52 2.37
N LYS A 118 -12.70 -15.35 1.99
CA LYS A 118 -12.95 -14.73 0.67
C LYS A 118 -11.70 -14.08 0.05
N GLU A 119 -11.36 -14.60 -1.13
CA GLU A 119 -10.80 -13.90 -2.30
C GLU A 119 -9.38 -13.31 -2.30
N THR A 120 -8.58 -13.40 -1.23
CA THR A 120 -7.17 -12.98 -1.34
C THR A 120 -6.23 -14.19 -1.38
N ASP A 121 -5.41 -14.30 -2.44
CA ASP A 121 -4.53 -15.43 -2.82
C ASP A 121 -3.32 -15.67 -1.87
N TRP A 122 -3.51 -15.39 -0.58
CA TRP A 122 -2.55 -15.70 0.49
C TRP A 122 -2.59 -17.17 0.92
N THR A 123 -3.63 -17.89 0.51
CA THR A 123 -3.85 -19.29 0.89
C THR A 123 -2.72 -20.19 0.41
N TRP A 124 -2.17 -19.97 -0.78
CA TRP A 124 -1.02 -20.72 -1.29
C TRP A 124 0.26 -20.44 -0.48
N LEU A 125 0.62 -19.17 -0.25
CA LEU A 125 1.84 -18.82 0.49
C LEU A 125 1.81 -19.41 1.90
N ILE A 126 0.67 -19.27 2.58
CA ILE A 126 0.52 -19.79 3.94
C ILE A 126 0.46 -21.33 3.91
N ARG A 127 -0.20 -21.97 2.93
CA ARG A 127 -0.16 -23.45 2.81
C ARG A 127 1.27 -23.94 2.57
N LEU A 128 2.04 -23.24 1.73
CA LEU A 128 3.44 -23.53 1.48
C LEU A 128 4.26 -23.39 2.77
N LEU A 129 4.09 -22.28 3.51
CA LEU A 129 4.79 -22.04 4.77
C LEU A 129 4.40 -23.05 5.85
N THR A 130 3.11 -23.34 6.04
CA THR A 130 2.63 -24.34 6.99
C THR A 130 3.13 -25.75 6.63
N TRP A 131 3.06 -26.13 5.36
CA TRP A 131 3.59 -27.41 4.88
C TRP A 131 5.11 -27.50 5.12
N PHE A 132 5.85 -26.44 4.78
CA PHE A 132 7.30 -26.38 4.97
C PHE A 132 7.70 -26.43 6.45
N LEU A 133 6.98 -25.69 7.31
CA LEU A 133 7.16 -25.72 8.76
C LEU A 133 6.79 -27.08 9.37
N SER A 134 5.77 -27.76 8.85
CA SER A 134 5.39 -29.10 9.33
C SER A 134 6.42 -30.17 8.98
N LEU A 135 7.16 -29.96 7.88
CA LEU A 135 8.20 -30.88 7.40
C LEU A 135 9.51 -30.74 8.19
N LEU A 136 9.77 -29.54 8.70
CA LEU A 136 10.96 -29.19 9.46
C LEU A 136 10.58 -29.14 10.93
N GLY A 137 10.65 -30.29 11.60
CA GLY A 137 10.32 -30.44 13.01
C GLY A 137 10.97 -29.35 13.90
N ALA A 138 10.39 -29.14 15.09
CA ALA A 138 10.64 -27.99 15.99
C ALA A 138 12.11 -27.58 16.18
N THR A 139 13.05 -28.53 16.05
CA THR A 139 14.49 -28.31 16.14
C THR A 139 15.06 -27.35 15.07
N HIS A 140 14.46 -27.29 13.88
CA HIS A 140 14.95 -26.45 12.76
C HIS A 140 14.14 -25.17 12.55
N GLN A 141 13.06 -24.98 13.34
CA GLN A 141 12.15 -23.86 13.18
C GLN A 141 12.84 -22.51 13.34
N LYS A 142 13.75 -22.37 14.32
CA LYS A 142 14.51 -21.13 14.54
C LYS A 142 15.36 -20.72 13.34
N THR A 143 16.17 -21.63 12.81
CA THR A 143 17.03 -21.34 11.64
C THR A 143 16.19 -20.97 10.42
N LEU A 144 15.04 -21.61 10.27
CA LEU A 144 14.08 -21.29 9.22
C LEU A 144 13.50 -19.88 9.35
N GLU A 145 12.99 -19.56 10.53
CA GLU A 145 12.38 -18.27 10.85
C GLU A 145 13.39 -17.13 10.74
N GLU A 146 14.65 -17.37 11.10
CA GLU A 146 15.70 -16.35 11.08
C GLU A 146 16.37 -16.18 9.71
N GLU A 147 16.60 -17.25 8.95
CA GLU A 147 17.41 -17.17 7.71
C GLU A 147 16.60 -17.26 6.41
N TYR A 148 15.60 -18.16 6.36
CA TYR A 148 14.91 -18.50 5.12
C TYR A 148 13.62 -17.72 4.93
N LEU A 149 12.84 -17.59 6.02
CA LEU A 149 11.54 -16.95 6.02
C LEU A 149 11.61 -15.48 5.57
N PRO A 150 12.59 -14.66 6.01
CA PRO A 150 12.73 -13.29 5.54
C PRO A 150 12.96 -13.19 4.03
N ARG A 151 13.77 -14.09 3.46
CA ARG A 151 14.06 -14.12 2.01
C ARG A 151 12.83 -14.49 1.18
N ILE A 152 12.10 -15.51 1.62
CA ILE A 152 10.87 -15.96 0.94
C ILE A 152 9.80 -14.86 1.03
N VAL A 153 9.61 -14.29 2.23
CA VAL A 153 8.65 -13.21 2.45
C VAL A 153 9.02 -12.00 1.61
N GLN A 154 10.28 -11.58 1.56
CA GLN A 154 10.71 -10.46 0.71
C GLN A 154 10.42 -10.72 -0.78
N ALA A 155 10.79 -11.89 -1.29
CA ALA A 155 10.57 -12.25 -2.70
C ALA A 155 9.09 -12.30 -3.09
N LYS A 156 8.20 -12.58 -2.13
CA LYS A 156 6.75 -12.70 -2.34
C LYS A 156 5.97 -11.44 -1.96
N MET A 157 6.52 -10.60 -1.08
CA MET A 157 5.93 -9.34 -0.70
C MET A 157 5.86 -8.35 -1.86
N GLU A 158 6.89 -8.30 -2.72
CA GLU A 158 6.88 -7.40 -3.89
C GLU A 158 5.62 -7.59 -4.78
N PRO A 159 5.37 -8.77 -5.38
CA PRO A 159 4.21 -8.96 -6.26
C PRO A 159 2.88 -8.81 -5.50
N MET A 160 2.83 -9.31 -4.26
CA MET A 160 1.64 -9.26 -3.43
C MET A 160 1.23 -7.84 -3.04
N MET A 161 2.20 -7.02 -2.61
CA MET A 161 1.92 -5.62 -2.27
C MET A 161 1.56 -4.81 -3.51
N ASN A 162 2.13 -5.14 -4.68
CA ASN A 162 1.71 -4.53 -5.94
C ASN A 162 0.24 -4.79 -6.25
N GLU A 163 -0.20 -6.05 -6.14
CA GLU A 163 -1.59 -6.43 -6.37
C GLU A 163 -2.53 -5.77 -5.35
N MET A 164 -2.17 -5.81 -4.06
CA MET A 164 -2.95 -5.17 -3.00
C MET A 164 -3.09 -3.66 -3.22
N LEU A 165 -2.00 -2.97 -3.58
CA LEU A 165 -2.04 -1.54 -3.88
C LEU A 165 -2.88 -1.24 -5.11
N LYS A 166 -2.80 -2.10 -6.14
CA LYS A 166 -3.61 -1.96 -7.35
C LYS A 166 -5.10 -2.05 -7.02
N VAL A 167 -5.54 -3.13 -6.36
CA VAL A 167 -6.94 -3.32 -5.93
C VAL A 167 -7.39 -2.14 -5.08
N ARG A 168 -6.58 -1.75 -4.09
CA ARG A 168 -6.94 -0.66 -3.18
C ARG A 168 -7.07 0.70 -3.88
N LEU A 169 -6.11 1.07 -4.72
CA LEU A 169 -6.13 2.36 -5.39
C LEU A 169 -7.19 2.41 -6.49
N GLU A 170 -7.24 1.39 -7.34
CA GLU A 170 -8.12 1.36 -8.51
C GLU A 170 -9.57 1.03 -8.12
N GLU A 171 -9.77 -0.01 -7.31
CA GLU A 171 -11.12 -0.53 -7.05
C GLU A 171 -11.79 0.17 -5.85
N GLU A 172 -11.11 0.27 -4.72
CA GLU A 172 -11.69 0.86 -3.51
C GLU A 172 -11.71 2.39 -3.60
N MET A 173 -10.53 2.97 -3.89
CA MET A 173 -10.32 4.40 -3.91
C MET A 173 -10.71 5.06 -5.24
N LYS A 174 -11.02 4.30 -6.30
CA LYS A 174 -11.38 4.83 -7.63
C LYS A 174 -10.36 5.85 -8.13
N MET A 175 -9.09 5.50 -8.03
CA MET A 175 -7.94 6.30 -8.41
C MET A 175 -7.11 5.57 -9.47
N GLU A 176 -6.82 6.26 -10.56
CA GLU A 176 -5.86 5.81 -11.56
C GLU A 176 -4.46 6.16 -11.06
N ALA A 177 -3.66 5.13 -10.77
CA ALA A 177 -2.29 5.29 -10.29
C ALA A 177 -1.40 4.16 -10.83
N THR A 178 -0.16 4.50 -11.18
CA THR A 178 0.86 3.49 -11.42
C THR A 178 1.52 3.16 -10.09
N THR A 179 1.55 1.87 -9.72
CA THR A 179 2.22 1.40 -8.51
C THR A 179 3.33 0.42 -8.85
N GLN A 180 4.44 0.53 -8.12
CA GLN A 180 5.53 -0.43 -8.20
C GLN A 180 6.21 -0.57 -6.83
N VAL A 181 6.17 -1.78 -6.28
CA VAL A 181 6.88 -2.21 -5.09
C VAL A 181 8.22 -2.81 -5.53
N LEU A 182 9.31 -2.33 -4.94
CA LEU A 182 10.68 -2.74 -5.26
C LEU A 182 11.50 -2.92 -3.99
N GLY A 183 12.37 -3.92 -3.97
CA GLY A 183 13.49 -3.99 -3.03
C GLY A 183 14.56 -2.94 -3.29
N GLU A 184 15.43 -2.76 -2.31
CA GLU A 184 16.48 -1.73 -2.27
C GLU A 184 17.37 -1.72 -3.53
N GLU A 185 17.81 -2.90 -4.00
CA GLU A 185 18.70 -3.03 -5.16
C GLU A 185 18.12 -2.44 -6.45
N LYS A 186 16.80 -2.56 -6.64
CA LYS A 186 16.10 -2.07 -7.85
C LYS A 186 15.63 -0.63 -7.70
N GLN A 187 15.48 -0.15 -6.46
CA GLN A 187 14.83 1.12 -6.16
C GLN A 187 15.55 2.31 -6.79
N ALA A 188 16.87 2.42 -6.61
CA ALA A 188 17.62 3.59 -7.08
C ALA A 188 17.48 3.79 -8.60
N ARG A 189 17.63 2.71 -9.38
CA ARG A 189 17.53 2.77 -10.84
C ARG A 189 16.13 3.16 -11.29
N TYR A 190 15.10 2.54 -10.70
CA TYR A 190 13.71 2.86 -11.01
C TYR A 190 13.37 4.32 -10.65
N PHE A 191 13.77 4.76 -9.46
CA PHE A 191 13.56 6.09 -8.94
C PHE A 191 14.09 7.17 -9.89
N PHE A 192 15.38 7.10 -10.27
CA PHE A 192 15.97 8.10 -11.16
C PHE A 192 15.34 8.09 -12.56
N GLN A 193 14.99 6.90 -13.07
CA GLN A 193 14.30 6.80 -14.36
C GLN A 193 12.93 7.48 -14.31
N LYS A 194 12.09 7.14 -13.32
CA LYS A 194 10.75 7.73 -13.19
C LYS A 194 10.79 9.22 -12.92
N LEU A 195 11.72 9.68 -12.09
CA LEU A 195 11.89 11.09 -11.81
C LEU A 195 12.23 11.90 -13.08
N LYS A 196 13.07 11.33 -13.96
CA LYS A 196 13.40 11.94 -15.26
C LYS A 196 12.18 12.00 -16.19
N GLU A 197 11.36 10.95 -16.24
CA GLU A 197 10.11 10.89 -17.01
C GLU A 197 9.14 11.99 -16.53
N ILE A 198 8.84 12.02 -15.23
CA ILE A 198 7.92 12.99 -14.61
C ILE A 198 8.35 14.44 -14.87
N ARG A 199 9.65 14.75 -14.68
CA ARG A 199 10.17 16.10 -14.93
C ARG A 199 10.10 16.50 -16.40
N LYS A 200 10.24 15.55 -17.33
CA LYS A 200 10.11 15.80 -18.77
C LYS A 200 8.65 16.13 -19.12
N ASP A 201 7.70 15.40 -18.57
CA ASP A 201 6.28 15.63 -18.83
C ASP A 201 5.77 16.92 -18.19
N ALA A 202 6.26 17.26 -17.00
CA ALA A 202 5.98 18.55 -16.35
C ALA A 202 6.48 19.77 -17.16
N LYS A 203 7.51 19.61 -17.99
CA LYS A 203 8.00 20.67 -18.90
C LYS A 203 7.17 20.80 -20.17
N LYS A 204 6.50 19.72 -20.61
CA LYS A 204 5.66 19.71 -21.83
C LYS A 204 4.24 20.23 -21.57
N GLY A 205 3.74 20.07 -20.35
CA GLY A 205 2.41 20.52 -19.94
C GLY A 205 2.34 21.98 -19.47
N LYS A 206 3.44 22.74 -19.60
CA LYS A 206 3.50 24.19 -19.38
C LYS A 206 3.54 24.90 -20.72
#